data_AF-A0A1A8RF94-F1
#
_entry.id   AF-A0A1A8RF94-F1
#
_cell.length_a   1.000
_cell.length_b   1.000
_cell.length_c   1.000
_cell.angle_alpha   90.00
_cell.angle_beta   90.00
_cell.angle_gamma   90.00
#
_symmetry.space_group_name_H-M   'P 1'
#
loop_
_entity.id
_entity.type
_entity.pdbx_description
1 polymer ?
#
loop_
_entity_poly.entity_id
_entity_poly.type
_entity_poly.pdbx_seq_one_letter_code
_entity_poly.pdbx_strand_id
1 'polypeptide(L)' 'SLLDISQPAYGQLQKWRGTDCSNDEVSAVTQATQRPWEAKPNRMLLLQVTDGVQSLEAMEYQSIPALSSAL' A
#
# COMPACT_ATOMS: atom_id res chain seq x y z
N SER A 1 2.09 -12.57 -9.18
CA SER A 1 2.27 -11.10 -9.07
C SER A 1 1.99 -10.68 -7.63
N LEU A 2 2.44 -9.49 -7.22
CA LEU A 2 2.29 -8.99 -5.85
C LEU A 2 2.01 -7.48 -5.87
N LEU A 3 1.06 -7.03 -5.06
CA LEU A 3 0.62 -5.63 -4.95
C LEU A 3 0.38 -5.27 -3.49
N ASP A 4 0.68 -4.04 -3.10
CA ASP A 4 0.24 -3.50 -1.81
C ASP A 4 -1.09 -2.77 -2.00
N ILE A 5 -2.16 -3.32 -1.41
CA ILE A 5 -3.53 -2.82 -1.49
C ILE A 5 -3.91 -1.92 -0.29
N SER A 6 -2.97 -1.66 0.62
CA SER A 6 -3.18 -0.71 1.71
C SER A 6 -3.04 0.76 1.28
N GLN A 7 -2.41 1.02 0.13
CA GLN A 7 -2.22 2.36 -0.42
C GLN A 7 -2.84 2.48 -1.82
N PRO A 8 -3.22 3.69 -2.27
CA PRO A 8 -3.69 3.90 -3.63
C PRO A 8 -2.61 3.55 -4.66
N ALA A 9 -2.99 2.76 -5.67
CA ALA A 9 -2.10 2.34 -6.75
C ALA A 9 -1.45 3.52 -7.49
N TYR A 10 -2.19 4.63 -7.68
CA TYR A 10 -1.66 5.83 -8.32
C TYR A 10 -0.56 6.49 -7.49
N GLY A 11 -0.76 6.61 -6.17
CA GLY A 11 0.25 7.18 -5.27
C GLY A 11 1.51 6.32 -5.22
N GLN A 12 1.38 4.99 -5.25
CA GLN A 12 2.52 4.08 -5.37
C GLN A 12 3.26 4.24 -6.70
N LEU A 13 2.53 4.34 -7.81
CA LEU A 13 3.10 4.55 -9.14
C LEU A 13 3.85 5.87 -9.23
N GLN A 14 3.30 6.95 -8.68
CA GLN A 14 3.92 8.27 -8.66
C GLN A 14 5.27 8.24 -7.92
N LYS A 15 5.33 7.56 -6.76
CA LYS A 15 6.57 7.33 -6.01
C LYS A 15 7.58 6.49 -6.81
N TRP A 16 7.14 5.39 -7.44
CA TRP A 16 8.02 4.56 -8.27
C TRP A 16 8.58 5.28 -9.49
N ARG A 17 7.83 6.25 -10.04
CA ARG A 17 8.26 7.10 -11.14
C ARG A 17 9.13 8.27 -10.67
N GLY A 18 9.24 8.51 -9.36
CA GLY A 18 9.92 9.66 -8.78
C GLY A 18 9.26 11.00 -9.14
N THR A 19 7.96 10.97 -9.44
CA THR A 19 7.16 12.16 -9.78
C THR A 19 6.27 12.59 -8.62
N ASP A 20 6.56 12.15 -7.39
CA ASP A 20 5.84 12.54 -6.19
C ASP A 20 6.13 14.01 -5.85
N CYS A 21 5.07 14.83 -5.85
CA CYS A 21 5.15 16.25 -5.56
C CYS A 21 4.64 16.48 -4.15
N SER A 22 5.55 16.68 -3.18
CA SER A 22 5.16 16.99 -1.80
C SER A 22 4.33 18.27 -1.67
N ASN A 23 4.41 19.16 -2.67
CA ASN A 23 3.61 20.38 -2.73
C ASN A 23 2.11 20.12 -2.97
N ASP A 24 1.73 18.98 -3.54
CA ASP A 24 0.32 18.62 -3.75
C ASP A 24 -0.42 18.41 -2.43
N GLU A 25 0.30 18.06 -1.37
CA GLU A 25 -0.22 17.86 -0.01
C GLU A 25 -0.27 19.17 0.81
N VAL A 26 0.25 20.28 0.28
CA VAL A 26 0.27 21.57 0.97
C VAL A 26 -1.10 22.22 0.87
N SER A 27 -1.76 22.38 2.01
CA SER A 27 -3.07 23.02 2.10
C SER A 27 -3.09 24.08 3.20
N ALA A 28 -3.88 25.14 2.99
CA ALA A 28 -4.13 26.18 4.00
C ALA A 28 -5.09 25.73 5.10
N VAL A 29 -5.68 24.53 4.96
CA VAL A 29 -6.57 23.92 5.95
C VAL A 29 -5.75 23.29 7.07
N THR A 30 -6.17 23.48 8.32
CA THR A 30 -5.54 22.81 9.48
C THR A 30 -5.47 21.31 9.25
N GLN A 31 -4.26 20.76 9.25
CA GLN A 31 -4.03 19.34 9.02
C GLN A 31 -4.82 18.51 10.04
N ALA A 32 -5.72 17.67 9.55
CA ALA A 32 -6.48 16.76 10.40
C ALA A 32 -5.49 15.75 11.01
N THR A 33 -5.24 15.87 12.32
CA THR A 33 -4.49 14.85 13.05
C THR A 33 -5.31 13.57 13.09
N GLN A 34 -4.68 12.43 12.76
CA GLN A 34 -5.33 11.13 12.95
C GLN A 34 -5.91 11.05 14.37
N ARG A 35 -7.17 10.66 14.46
CA ARG A 35 -7.83 10.55 15.75
C ARG A 35 -7.27 9.33 16.49
N PRO A 36 -7.16 9.36 17.83
CA PRO A 36 -6.58 8.24 18.58
C PRO A 36 -7.27 6.88 18.38
N TRP A 37 -8.51 6.88 17.90
CA TRP A 37 -9.30 5.67 17.61
C TRP A 37 -9.27 5.25 16.15
N GLU A 38 -8.63 6.01 15.26
CA GLU A 38 -8.41 5.59 13.90
C GLU A 38 -7.36 4.49 13.88
N ALA A 39 -7.68 3.38 13.23
CA ALA A 39 -6.73 2.30 13.07
C ALA A 39 -5.50 2.81 12.31
N LYS A 40 -4.31 2.54 12.86
CA LYS A 40 -3.08 2.79 12.13
C LYS A 40 -3.13 1.97 10.83
N PRO A 41 -2.89 2.59 9.66
CA PRO A 41 -2.84 1.85 8.42
C PRO A 41 -1.70 0.83 8.53
N ASN A 42 -2.05 -0.45 8.50
CA ASN A 42 -1.07 -1.51 8.38
C ASN A 42 -0.97 -1.92 6.90
N ARG A 43 0.23 -2.29 6.48
CA ARG A 43 0.46 -2.78 5.11
C ARG A 43 -0.37 -4.05 4.87
N MET A 44 -0.96 -4.15 3.68
CA MET A 44 -1.76 -5.30 3.26
C MET A 44 -1.39 -5.67 1.83
N LEU A 45 -0.63 -6.75 1.66
CA LEU A 45 -0.26 -7.27 0.35
C LEU A 45 -1.32 -8.23 -0.21
N LEU A 46 -1.58 -8.11 -1.51
CA LEU A 46 -2.34 -9.07 -2.31
C LEU A 46 -1.37 -9.83 -3.21
N LEU A 47 -1.38 -11.15 -3.11
CA LEU A 47 -0.53 -12.06 -3.85
C LEU A 47 -1.39 -12.91 -4.78
N GLN A 48 -0.97 -13.01 -6.04
CA GLN A 48 -1.47 -14.03 -6.95
C GLN A 48 -0.54 -15.23 -6.84
N VAL A 49 -1.04 -16.32 -6.25
CA VAL A 49 -0.32 -17.56 -5.99
C VAL A 49 -0.84 -18.64 -6.91
N THR A 50 0.05 -19.46 -7.45
CA THR A 50 -0.32 -20.59 -8.32
C THR A 50 0.60 -21.77 -8.07
N ASP A 51 0.04 -22.97 -8.16
CA ASP A 51 0.77 -24.24 -8.17
C ASP A 51 1.10 -24.72 -9.60
N GLY A 52 0.78 -23.90 -10.62
CA GLY A 52 0.91 -24.23 -12.04
C GLY A 52 -0.37 -24.80 -12.67
N VAL A 53 -1.40 -25.11 -11.88
CA VAL A 53 -2.71 -25.60 -12.37
C VAL A 53 -3.84 -24.69 -11.89
N GLN A 54 -3.85 -24.35 -10.60
CA GLN A 54 -4.82 -23.48 -9.96
C GLN A 54 -4.18 -22.14 -9.62
N SER A 55 -4.98 -21.08 -9.67
CA SER A 55 -4.57 -19.74 -9.27
C SER A 55 -5.50 -19.26 -8.16
N LEU A 56 -4.92 -18.70 -7.10
CA LEU A 56 -5.63 -18.17 -5.94
C LEU A 56 -5.07 -16.81 -5.55
N GLU A 57 -5.93 -16.00 -4.95
CA GLU A 57 -5.55 -14.73 -4.36
C GLU A 57 -5.32 -14.92 -2.87
N ALA A 58 -4.17 -14.47 -2.38
CA ALA A 58 -3.81 -14.50 -0.96
C ALA A 58 -3.60 -13.10 -0.43
N MET A 59 -4.09 -12.84 0.77
CA MET A 59 -4.01 -11.53 1.43
C MET A 59 -3.14 -11.64 2.69
N GLU A 60 -2.24 -10.66 2.88
CA GLU A 60 -1.48 -10.48 4.11
C GLU A 60 -2.43 -10.04 5.24
N TYR A 61 -2.85 -11.00 6.08
CA TYR A 61 -3.76 -10.74 7.20
C TYR A 61 -3.07 -10.05 8.39
N GLN A 62 -1.81 -10.40 8.64
CA GLN A 62 -0.93 -9.75 9.62
C GLN A 62 0.40 -9.44 8.92
N SER A 63 1.17 -8.49 9.46
CA SER A 63 2.44 -8.09 8.84
C SER A 63 3.41 -9.27 8.75
N ILE A 64 3.86 -9.57 7.53
CA ILE A 64 4.87 -10.58 7.20
C ILE A 64 6.07 -9.84 6.60
N PRO A 65 7.10 -9.50 7.40
CA PRO A 65 8.22 -8.67 6.95
C PRO A 65 9.03 -9.27 5.80
N ALA A 66 9.00 -10.59 5.64
CA ALA A 66 9.69 -11.29 4.56
C ALA A 66 9.06 -11.04 3.17
N LEU A 67 7.81 -10.57 3.12
CA LEU A 67 7.13 -10.21 1.88
C LEU A 67 7.27 -8.70 1.63
N SER A 68 7.60 -8.33 0.40
CA SER A 68 7.80 -6.93 -0.02
C SER A 68 7.36 -6.74 -1.48
N SER A 69 6.77 -5.57 -1.76
CA SER A 69 6.48 -5.10 -3.13
C SER A 69 7.59 -4.26 -3.73
N ALA A 70 8.62 -3.93 -2.96
CA ALA A 70 9.79 -3.21 -3.45
C ALA A 70 10.73 -4.17 -4.19
N LEU A 71 11.17 -3.75 -5.38
CA LEU A 71 12.29 -4.32 -6.12
C LEU A 71 13.61 -3.70 -5.65
#